data_AF-A0AB37XN53-F1
#
_entry.id   AF-A0AB37XN53-F1
#
_cell.length_a   1.000
_cell.length_b   1.000
_cell.length_c   1.000
_cell.angle_alpha   90.00
_cell.angle_beta   90.00
_cell.angle_gamma   90.00
#
_symmetry.space_group_name_H-M   'P 1'
#
loop_
_entity.id
_entity.type
_entity.pdbx_description
1 polymer ?
#
loop_
_entity_poly.entity_id
_entity_poly.type
_entity_poly.pdbx_seq_one_letter_code
_entity_poly.pdbx_strand_id
1 'polypeptide(L)'
;DPFKLANGLVVVLAAILAAIIWHLATWFYGIPSASSHALIGSIAGAAIASEGSFGVLHYHGFTKIIIVLIVSPIIAFCVGFLLFSIFKVNFK
;
A
#
# COMPACT_ATOMS: atom_id res chain seq x y z
N ASP A 1 17.40 1.04 -3.59
CA ASP A 1 17.91 1.44 -2.26
C ASP A 1 17.97 2.96 -2.19
N PRO A 2 17.06 3.62 -1.45
CA PRO A 2 16.94 5.08 -1.47
C PRO A 2 18.19 5.79 -0.94
N PHE A 3 19.04 5.13 -0.16
CA PHE A 3 20.31 5.69 0.33
C PHE A 3 21.45 5.63 -0.70
N LYS A 4 21.26 4.95 -1.83
CA LYS A 4 22.19 4.99 -2.97
C LYS A 4 21.93 6.16 -3.91
N LEU A 5 20.80 6.85 -3.76
CA LEU A 5 20.45 8.02 -4.54
C LEU A 5 21.17 9.25 -3.97
N ALA A 6 21.77 10.07 -4.83
CA ALA A 6 22.43 11.31 -4.42
C ALA A 6 21.49 12.25 -3.62
N ASN A 7 20.17 12.14 -3.84
CA ASN A 7 19.13 12.93 -3.20
C ASN A 7 18.20 12.09 -2.30
N GLY A 8 18.67 10.96 -1.74
CA GLY A 8 17.84 10.00 -1.01
C GLY A 8 16.93 10.60 0.07
N LEU A 9 17.43 11.57 0.85
CA LEU A 9 16.64 12.27 1.87
C LEU A 9 15.49 13.09 1.26
N VAL A 10 15.74 13.76 0.13
CA VAL A 10 14.73 14.54 -0.61
C VAL A 10 13.66 13.61 -1.17
N VAL A 11 14.04 12.43 -1.65
CA VAL A 11 13.11 11.41 -2.15
C VAL A 11 12.19 10.90 -1.05
N VAL A 12 12.74 10.61 0.14
CA VAL A 12 11.95 10.17 1.29
C VAL A 12 11.00 11.29 1.75
N LEU A 13 11.49 12.53 1.81
CA LEU A 13 10.67 13.68 2.20
C LEU A 13 9.53 13.92 1.21
N ALA A 14 9.81 13.85 -0.10
CA ALA A 14 8.80 13.95 -1.15
C ALA A 14 7.75 12.83 -1.06
N ALA A 15 8.18 11.59 -0.81
CA ALA A 15 7.28 10.46 -0.63
C ALA A 15 6.33 10.63 0.56
N ILE A 16 6.83 11.12 1.70
CA ILE A 16 6.02 11.36 2.89
C ILE A 16 5.04 12.51 2.65
N LEU A 17 5.48 13.62 2.06
CA LEU A 17 4.60 14.74 1.72
C LEU A 17 3.47 14.31 0.77
N ALA A 18 3.80 13.55 -0.29
CA ALA A 18 2.81 13.02 -1.22
C ALA A 18 1.80 12.10 -0.51
N ALA A 19 2.26 11.24 0.42
CA ALA A 19 1.36 10.41 1.21
C ALA A 19 0.43 11.24 2.11
N ILE A 20 0.93 12.29 2.76
CA ILE A 20 0.11 13.20 3.59
C ILE A 20 -0.93 13.92 2.75
N ILE A 21 -0.52 14.49 1.61
CA ILE A 21 -1.42 15.19 0.69
C ILE A 21 -2.52 14.24 0.21
N TRP A 22 -2.17 13.00 -0.15
CA TRP A 22 -3.14 12.00 -0.55
C TRP A 22 -4.12 11.67 0.58
N HIS A 23 -3.65 11.50 1.81
CA HIS A 23 -4.53 11.29 2.96
C HIS A 23 -5.50 12.44 3.17
N LEU A 24 -5.01 13.69 3.14
CA LEU A 24 -5.85 14.87 3.28
C LEU A 24 -6.88 14.98 2.15
N ALA A 25 -6.48 14.66 0.92
CA ALA A 25 -7.39 14.61 -0.22
C ALA A 25 -8.48 13.54 -0.01
N THR A 26 -8.10 12.31 0.33
CA THR A 26 -9.10 11.25 0.58
C THR A 26 -10.02 11.56 1.76
N TRP A 27 -9.49 12.20 2.80
CA TRP A 27 -10.27 12.68 3.93
C TRP A 27 -11.28 13.75 3.50
N PHE A 28 -10.86 14.71 2.68
CA PHE A 28 -11.74 15.75 2.15
C PHE A 28 -12.89 15.18 1.33
N TYR A 29 -12.64 14.11 0.56
CA TYR A 29 -13.67 13.40 -0.21
C TYR A 29 -14.42 12.33 0.61
N GLY A 30 -14.09 12.11 1.89
CA GLY A 30 -14.72 11.08 2.72
C GLY A 30 -14.44 9.64 2.26
N ILE A 31 -13.41 9.42 1.44
CA ILE A 31 -13.07 8.10 0.89
C ILE A 31 -12.22 7.34 1.93
N PRO A 32 -12.63 6.13 2.35
CA PRO A 32 -11.80 5.30 3.21
C PRO A 32 -10.48 4.96 2.50
N SER A 33 -9.37 5.43 3.03
CA SER A 33 -8.04 5.31 2.44
C SER A 33 -7.14 4.37 3.23
N ALA A 34 -6.34 3.58 2.53
CA ALA A 34 -5.39 2.66 3.14
C ALA A 34 -3.99 3.30 3.21
N SER A 35 -3.53 3.66 4.42
CA SER A 35 -2.27 4.39 4.59
C SER A 35 -1.03 3.66 4.14
N SER A 36 -0.99 2.33 4.27
CA SER A 36 0.11 1.53 3.76
C SER A 36 0.24 1.64 2.24
N HIS A 37 -0.87 1.60 1.50
CA HIS A 37 -0.87 1.66 0.04
C HIS A 37 -0.51 3.05 -0.47
N ALA A 38 -1.00 4.10 0.18
CA ALA A 38 -0.62 5.47 -0.12
C ALA A 38 0.89 5.69 0.04
N LEU A 39 1.49 5.16 1.10
CA LEU A 39 2.92 5.27 1.37
C LEU A 39 3.77 4.45 0.38
N ILE A 40 3.37 3.21 0.08
CA ILE A 40 4.08 2.36 -0.90
C ILE A 40 4.05 3.03 -2.30
N GLY A 41 2.89 3.56 -2.69
CA GLY A 41 2.72 4.28 -3.96
C GLY A 41 3.53 5.57 -4.02
N SER A 42 3.56 6.35 -2.94
CA SER A 42 4.32 7.60 -2.90
C SER A 42 5.83 7.39 -2.92
N ILE A 43 6.34 6.35 -2.23
CA ILE A 43 7.76 5.96 -2.28
C ILE A 43 8.13 5.48 -3.69
N ALA A 44 7.28 4.66 -4.31
CA ALA A 44 7.48 4.20 -5.69
C ALA A 44 7.55 5.38 -6.67
N GLY A 45 6.58 6.30 -6.60
CA GLY A 45 6.53 7.49 -7.46
C GLY A 45 7.73 8.42 -7.25
N ALA A 46 8.11 8.68 -6.00
CA ALA A 46 9.27 9.53 -5.68
C ALA A 46 10.59 8.90 -6.16
N ALA A 47 10.73 7.57 -6.04
CA ALA A 47 11.91 6.86 -6.53
C ALA A 47 11.99 6.92 -8.07
N ILE A 48 10.89 6.66 -8.78
CA ILE A 48 10.83 6.77 -10.25
C ILE A 48 11.18 8.20 -10.69
N ALA A 49 10.60 9.21 -10.03
CA ALA A 49 10.87 10.61 -10.34
C ALA A 49 12.34 11.00 -10.13
N SER A 50 13.04 10.36 -9.18
CA SER A 50 14.43 10.64 -8.88
C SER A 50 15.42 9.99 -9.84
N GLU A 51 15.19 8.76 -10.30
CA GLU A 51 16.09 8.08 -11.26
C GLU A 51 15.66 8.25 -12.72
N GLY A 52 14.42 8.65 -12.99
CA GLY A 52 13.86 8.75 -14.34
C GLY A 52 13.61 7.40 -15.02
N SER A 53 13.72 6.29 -14.28
CA SER A 53 13.54 4.93 -14.79
C SER A 53 12.70 4.10 -13.82
N PHE A 54 11.88 3.22 -14.38
CA PHE A 54 11.15 2.22 -13.61
C PHE A 54 12.07 1.13 -13.03
N GLY A 55 13.32 1.03 -13.49
CA GLY A 55 14.31 0.07 -13.01
C GLY A 55 14.70 0.22 -11.53
N VAL A 56 14.43 1.39 -10.93
CA VAL A 56 14.70 1.67 -9.50
C VAL A 56 13.80 0.87 -8.56
N LEU A 57 12.66 0.38 -9.06
CA LEU A 57 11.69 -0.35 -8.26
C LEU A 57 12.15 -1.78 -7.97
N HIS A 58 11.99 -2.18 -6.72
CA HIS A 58 12.13 -3.58 -6.31
C HIS A 58 10.90 -4.36 -6.77
N TYR A 59 10.87 -4.73 -8.05
CA TYR A 59 9.76 -5.43 -8.70
C TYR A 59 9.29 -6.65 -7.90
N HIS A 60 10.22 -7.45 -7.36
CA HIS A 60 9.86 -8.63 -6.56
C HIS A 60 9.03 -8.28 -5.31
N GLY A 61 9.35 -7.19 -4.63
CA GLY A 61 8.58 -6.71 -3.48
C GLY A 61 7.23 -6.11 -3.90
N PHE A 62 7.23 -5.32 -4.96
CA PHE A 62 6.04 -4.66 -5.48
C PHE A 62 4.99 -5.67 -5.98
N THR A 63 5.41 -6.69 -6.73
CA THR A 63 4.52 -7.75 -7.21
C THR A 63 3.89 -8.54 -6.06
N LYS A 64 4.63 -8.81 -4.97
CA LYS A 64 4.07 -9.47 -3.78
C LYS A 64 2.93 -8.64 -3.15
N ILE A 65 3.10 -7.32 -3.06
CA ILE A 65 2.09 -6.43 -2.50
C ILE A 65 0.79 -6.49 -3.33
N ILE A 66 0.91 -6.45 -4.66
CA ILE A 66 -0.24 -6.57 -5.57
C ILE A 66 -0.94 -7.93 -5.40
N ILE A 67 -0.18 -9.01 -5.31
CA ILE A 67 -0.75 -10.36 -5.12
C ILE A 67 -1.53 -10.42 -3.81
N VAL A 68 -0.94 -9.95 -2.71
CA VAL A 68 -1.61 -9.96 -1.39
C VAL A 68 -2.85 -9.07 -1.36
N LEU A 69 -2.84 -7.94 -2.09
CA LEU A 69 -4.02 -7.06 -2.21
C LEU A 69 -5.23 -7.80 -2.81
N ILE A 70 -5.00 -8.67 -3.80
CA ILE A 70 -6.07 -9.43 -4.46
C ILE A 70 -6.46 -10.67 -3.64
N VAL A 71 -5.49 -11.32 -3.01
CA VAL A 71 -5.70 -12.58 -2.29
C VAL A 71 -6.33 -12.34 -0.90
N SER A 72 -5.99 -11.24 -0.23
CA SER A 72 -6.46 -10.97 1.14
C SER A 72 -7.98 -10.84 1.31
N PRO A 73 -8.76 -10.22 0.39
CA PRO A 73 -10.21 -10.17 0.51
C PRO A 73 -10.86 -11.55 0.38
N ILE A 74 -10.31 -12.41 -0.48
CA ILE A 74 -10.80 -13.78 -0.69
C ILE A 74 -10.60 -14.59 0.60
N ILE A 75 -9.40 -14.54 1.17
CA ILE A 75 -9.10 -15.22 2.44
C ILE A 75 -9.98 -14.67 3.56
N ALA A 76 -10.09 -13.35 3.69
CA ALA A 76 -10.91 -12.72 4.72
C ALA A 76 -12.38 -13.14 4.60
N PHE A 77 -12.91 -13.24 3.38
CA PHE A 77 -14.26 -13.71 3.14
C PHE A 77 -14.45 -15.18 3.52
N CYS A 78 -13.54 -16.07 3.09
CA CYS A 78 -13.59 -17.49 3.44
C CYS A 78 -13.51 -17.72 4.95
N VAL A 79 -12.57 -17.05 5.64
CA VAL A 79 -12.40 -17.17 7.09
C VAL A 79 -13.60 -16.57 7.83
N GLY A 80 -14.08 -15.40 7.42
CA GLY A 80 -15.27 -14.77 7.99
C GLY A 80 -16.51 -15.66 7.86
N PHE A 81 -16.70 -16.30 6.70
CA PHE A 81 -17.80 -17.23 6.48
C PHE A 81 -17.70 -18.50 7.34
N LEU A 82 -16.50 -19.05 7.48
CA LEU A 82 -16.26 -20.22 8.34
C LEU A 82 -16.55 -19.91 9.81
N LEU A 83 -16.05 -18.78 10.32
CA LEU A 83 -16.31 -18.34 11.68
C LEU A 83 -17.80 -18.11 11.93
N PHE A 84 -18.48 -17.40 11.03
CA PHE A 84 -19.93 -17.20 11.14
C PHE A 84 -20.70 -18.52 11.15
N SER A 85 -20.31 -19.47 10.29
CA SER A 85 -20.94 -20.79 10.22
C SER A 85 -20.73 -21.60 11.51
N ILE A 86 -19.52 -21.57 12.08
CA ILE A 86 -19.20 -22.25 13.35
C ILE A 86 -20.00 -21.64 14.49
N PHE A 87 -20.05 -20.31 14.59
CA PHE A 87 -20.86 -19.61 15.60
C PHE A 87 -22.34 -19.99 15.47
N LYS A 88 -22.89 -19.96 14.26
CA LYS A 88 -24.29 -20.31 14.01
C LYS A 88 -24.62 -21.77 14.39
N VAL A 89 -23.68 -22.70 14.22
CA VAL A 89 -23.90 -24.12 14.57
C VAL A 89 -23.83 -24.35 16.07
N ASN A 90 -22.90 -23.69 16.77
CA ASN A 90 -22.71 -23.86 18.22
C ASN A 90 -23.68 -23.04 19.08
N PHE A 91 -24.17 -21.90 18.58
CA PHE A 91 -25.11 -21.01 19.26
C PHE A 91 -26.53 -21.08 18.67
N LYS A 92 -26.88 -22.22 18.09
CA LYS A 92 -28.29 -22.59 17.89
C LYS A 92 -28.97 -22.85 19.24
#